data_AF-A0A166SDS2-F1
#
_entry.id   AF-A0A166SDS2-F1
#
_cell.length_a   1.000
_cell.length_b   1.000
_cell.length_c   1.000
_cell.angle_alpha   90.00
_cell.angle_beta   90.00
_cell.angle_gamma   90.00
#
_symmetry.space_group_name_H-M   'P 1'
#
loop_
_entity.id
_entity.type
_entity.pdbx_description
1 polymer ?
#
loop_
_entity_poly.entity_id
_entity_poly.type
_entity_poly.pdbx_seq_one_letter_code
_entity_poly.pdbx_strand_id
1 'polypeptide(L)' 'MDVEQQRTLAVWLIFVVPFVFLFGFLLLYDSLTLEIIAIYWFPAIILTMIGVIDPPWTLVSDAE' A
#
# COMPACT_ATOMS: atom_id res chain seq x y z
N MET A 1 4.80 18.18 -9.01
CA MET A 1 4.84 16.77 -8.59
C MET A 1 6.20 16.26 -8.99
N ASP A 2 7.04 15.99 -8.01
CA ASP A 2 8.42 15.61 -8.26
C ASP A 2 8.51 14.18 -8.80
N VAL A 3 9.51 13.90 -9.63
CA VAL A 3 9.69 12.58 -10.27
C VAL A 3 9.79 11.47 -9.22
N GLU A 4 10.40 11.79 -8.08
CA GLU A 4 10.53 10.90 -6.92
C GLU A 4 9.18 10.62 -6.26
N GLN A 5 8.36 11.65 -6.04
CA GLN A 5 6.99 11.52 -5.55
C GLN A 5 6.10 10.69 -6.50
N GLN A 6 6.25 10.86 -7.82
CA GLN A 6 5.53 10.06 -8.81
C GLN A 6 5.96 8.59 -8.79
N ARG A 7 7.26 8.32 -8.59
CA ARG A 7 7.79 6.96 -8.46
C ARG A 7 7.26 6.27 -7.20
N THR A 8 7.26 6.97 -6.07
CA THR A 8 6.73 6.45 -4.80
C THR A 8 5.24 6.11 -4.93
N LEU A 9 4.43 6.99 -5.53
CA LEU A 9 3.03 6.71 -5.83
C LEU A 9 2.85 5.50 -6.74
N ALA A 10 3.65 5.38 -7.80
CA ALA A 10 3.56 4.25 -8.72
C ALA A 10 3.86 2.92 -8.02
N VAL A 11 4.85 2.88 -7.12
CA VAL A 11 5.16 1.68 -6.33
C VAL A 11 4.00 1.32 -5.40
N TRP A 12 3.43 2.29 -4.68
CA TRP A 12 2.30 2.04 -3.77
C TRP A 12 1.03 1.61 -4.50
N LEU A 13 0.78 2.09 -5.71
CA LEU A 13 -0.35 1.65 -6.53
C LEU A 13 -0.30 0.15 -6.84
N ILE A 14 0.89 -0.44 -6.97
CA ILE A 14 1.06 -1.89 -7.20
C ILE A 14 0.56 -2.71 -6.01
N PHE A 15 0.61 -2.17 -4.79
CA PHE A 15 0.06 -2.82 -3.60
C PHE A 15 -1.43 -2.48 -3.40
N VAL A 16 -1.79 -1.20 -3.53
CA VAL A 16 -3.15 -0.73 -3.22
C VAL A 16 -4.18 -1.25 -4.21
N VAL A 17 -3.89 -1.20 -5.52
CA VAL A 17 -4.87 -1.56 -6.54
C VAL A 17 -5.29 -3.04 -6.44
N PRO A 18 -4.37 -4.02 -6.41
CA PRO A 18 -4.75 -5.42 -6.24
C PRO A 18 -5.39 -5.69 -4.88
N PHE A 19 -4.96 -5.00 -3.82
CA PHE A 19 -5.60 -5.09 -2.52
C PHE A 19 -7.07 -4.67 -2.57
N VAL A 20 -7.41 -3.56 -3.24
CA VAL A 20 -8.81 -3.11 -3.38
C VAL A 20 -9.66 -4.15 -4.10
N PHE A 21 -9.14 -4.76 -5.18
CA PHE A 21 -9.83 -5.84 -5.87
C PHE A 21 -10.03 -7.08 -4.99
N LEU A 22 -8.97 -7.53 -4.31
CA LEU A 22 -9.02 -8.69 -3.41
C LEU A 22 -9.94 -8.44 -2.22
N PHE A 23 -9.86 -7.25 -1.60
CA PHE A 23 -10.68 -6.82 -0.48
C PHE A 23 -12.16 -6.79 -0.89
N GLY A 24 -12.48 -6.16 -2.03
CA GLY A 24 -13.83 -6.14 -2.56
C GLY A 24 -14.37 -7.54 -2.85
N PHE A 25 -13.56 -8.40 -3.45
CA PHE A 25 -13.90 -9.80 -3.66
C PHE A 25 -14.20 -10.52 -2.33
N LEU A 26 -13.27 -10.49 -1.36
CA LEU A 26 -13.44 -11.18 -0.07
C LEU A 26 -14.63 -10.64 0.74
N LEU A 27 -14.91 -9.34 0.64
CA LEU A 27 -16.05 -8.71 1.27
C LEU A 27 -17.38 -9.20 0.68
N LEU A 28 -17.45 -9.43 -0.63
CA LEU A 28 -18.65 -10.00 -1.27
C LEU A 28 -18.92 -11.46 -0.87
N TYR A 29 -17.89 -12.20 -0.48
CA TYR A 29 -17.99 -13.62 -0.06
C TYR A 29 -17.94 -13.82 1.46
N ASP A 30 -18.07 -12.74 2.25
CA ASP A 30 -18.01 -12.76 3.73
C ASP A 30 -16.80 -13.52 4.28
N SER A 31 -15.70 -13.50 3.53
CA SER A 31 -14.46 -14.25 3.81
C SER A 31 -13.32 -13.30 4.21
N LEU A 32 -13.65 -12.03 4.44
CA LEU A 32 -12.69 -11.00 4.80
C LEU A 32 -12.30 -11.15 6.27
N THR A 33 -11.08 -11.61 6.52
CA THR A 33 -10.51 -11.72 7.87
C THR A 33 -9.37 -10.72 8.06
N LEU A 34 -9.15 -10.32 9.32
CA LEU A 34 -8.05 -9.44 9.68
C LEU A 34 -6.68 -10.09 9.39
N GLU A 35 -6.60 -11.41 9.52
CA GLU A 35 -5.41 -12.20 9.19
C GLU A 35 -5.00 -12.04 7.71
N ILE A 36 -5.95 -12.12 6.77
CA ILE A 36 -5.67 -11.94 5.34
C ILE A 36 -5.14 -10.53 5.06
N ILE A 37 -5.75 -9.51 5.68
CA ILE A 37 -5.31 -8.12 5.55
C ILE A 37 -3.88 -7.96 6.07
N ALA A 38 -3.59 -8.49 7.26
CA ALA A 38 -2.28 -8.40 7.89
C ALA A 38 -1.19 -9.11 7.06
N ILE A 39 -1.46 -10.32 6.58
CA ILE A 39 -0.54 -11.09 5.74
C ILE A 39 -0.26 -10.36 4.42
N TYR A 40 -1.30 -9.80 3.80
CA TYR A 40 -1.15 -9.06 2.54
C TYR A 40 -0.25 -7.83 2.70
N TRP A 41 -0.45 -7.06 3.77
CA TRP A 41 0.29 -5.81 3.99
C TRP A 41 1.67 -6.01 4.62
N PHE A 42 1.94 -7.19 5.22
CA PHE A 42 3.20 -7.47 5.90
C PHE A 42 4.45 -7.19 5.04
N PRO A 43 4.57 -7.64 3.78
CA PRO A 43 5.72 -7.34 2.94
C PRO A 43 5.90 -5.84 2.70
N ALA A 44 4.82 -5.10 2.40
CA ALA A 44 4.88 -3.66 2.14
C ALA A 44 5.35 -2.89 3.38
N ILE A 45 4.86 -3.26 4.57
CA ILE A 45 5.28 -2.67 5.84
C ILE A 45 6.77 -2.93 6.09
N ILE A 46 7.22 -4.17 5.93
CA ILE A 46 8.64 -4.53 6.13
C ILE A 46 9.53 -3.78 5.15
N LEU A 47 9.19 -3.76 3.86
CA LEU A 47 9.96 -3.05 2.82
C LEU A 47 10.05 -1.55 3.09
N THR A 48 8.99 -0.95 3.63
CA THR A 48 8.98 0.46 4.05
C THR A 48 9.86 0.67 5.28
N MET A 49 9.79 -0.22 6.28
CA MET A 49 10.60 -0.13 7.51
C MET A 49 12.10 -0.24 7.24
N ILE A 50 12.51 -1.07 6.28
CA ILE A 50 13.93 -1.22 5.91
C ILE A 50 14.41 -0.16 4.90
N GLY A 51 13.56 0.79 4.52
CA GLY A 51 13.90 1.88 3.60
C GLY A 51 14.06 1.46 2.13
N VAL A 52 13.48 0.33 1.73
CA VAL A 52 13.47 -0.11 0.32
C VAL A 52 12.38 0.61 -0.47
N ILE A 53 11.22 0.86 0.17
CA ILE A 53 10.12 1.64 -0.40
C ILE A 53 9.97 2.91 0.43
N ASP A 54 9.96 4.06 -0.24
CA ASP A 54 9.70 5.31 0.45
C ASP A 54 8.26 5.34 1.01
N PRO A 55 8.09 5.84 2.24
CA PRO A 55 6.78 5.93 2.85
C PRO A 55 5.86 6.88 2.04
N PRO A 56 4.58 6.54 1.86
CA PRO A 56 3.67 7.33 1.04
C PRO A 56 3.19 8.60 1.75
N TRP A 57 3.38 8.71 3.07
CA TRP A 57 2.95 9.86 3.87
C TRP A 57 3.94 11.04 3.85
N THR A 58 5.18 10.86 3.39
CA THR A 58 6.09 11.99 3.15
C THR A 58 5.62 12.87 1.99
N LEU A 59 4.80 12.30 1.10
CA LEU A 59 4.17 13.04 0.01
C LEU A 59 3.17 14.09 0.46
N VAL A 60 2.68 13.99 1.70
CA VAL A 60 1.70 14.91 2.30
C VAL A 60 2.40 15.99 3.15
N SER A 61 3.56 15.69 3.75
CA SER A 61 4.29 16.64 4.59
C SER A 61 4.96 17.78 3.81
N ASP A 62 5.30 17.56 2.54
CA ASP A 62 5.93 18.58 1.69
C ASP A 62 4.91 19.52 1.02
N ALA A 63 3.62 19.34 1.32
CA ALA A 63 2.52 20.17 0.83
C ALA A 63 2.07 21.27 1.82
N GLU A 64 2.74 21.40 2.98
CA GLU A 64 2.54 22.46 3.97
C GLU A 64 3.62 23.56 3.91
#